data_AF-A0A2V5T4U0-F1
#
_entry.id   AF-A0A2V5T4U0-F1
#
_cell.length_a   1.000
_cell.length_b   1.000
_cell.length_c   1.000
_cell.angle_alpha   90.00
_cell.angle_beta   90.00
_cell.angle_gamma   90.00
#
_symmetry.space_group_name_H-M   'P 1'
#
loop_
_entity.id
_entity.type
_entity.pdbx_description
1 polymer ?
#
loop_
_entity_poly.entity_id
_entity_poly.type
_entity_poly.pdbx_seq_one_letter_code
_entity_poly.pdbx_strand_id
1 'polypeptide(L)'
;MDRALAIAPALPDAHLALALFYYWGYRDYDAGLRELDRTIELQPSSSDSWNIRASIHRRCGEWQRALAEFDRAAELNPRDALSPTNNALAAR
;
A
#
# COMPACT_ATOMS: atom_id res chain seq x y z
N MET A 1 -7.33 -18.98 -1.86
CA MET A 1 -7.19 -17.65 -2.48
C MET A 1 -6.93 -17.74 -3.98
N ASP A 2 -6.17 -18.73 -4.46
CA ASP A 2 -5.83 -18.88 -5.89
C ASP A 2 -7.00 -18.92 -6.87
N ARG A 3 -8.17 -19.44 -6.46
CA ARG A 3 -9.38 -19.43 -7.32
C ARG A 3 -10.05 -18.06 -7.45
N ALA A 4 -9.87 -17.13 -6.52
CA ALA A 4 -10.49 -15.80 -6.59
C ALA A 4 -9.80 -14.92 -7.65
N LEU A 5 -8.46 -15.00 -7.71
CA LEU A 5 -7.65 -14.34 -8.74
C LEU A 5 -7.92 -14.88 -10.15
N ALA A 6 -8.24 -16.18 -10.26
CA ALA A 6 -8.58 -16.78 -11.55
C ALA A 6 -9.91 -16.28 -12.13
N ILE A 7 -10.81 -15.74 -11.30
CA ILE A 7 -12.15 -15.28 -11.72
C ILE A 7 -12.17 -13.75 -11.93
N ALA A 8 -11.29 -12.99 -11.25
CA ALA A 8 -11.25 -11.53 -11.39
C ALA A 8 -9.84 -10.94 -11.21
N PRO A 9 -8.91 -11.20 -12.14
CA PRO A 9 -7.52 -10.72 -12.08
C PRO A 9 -7.36 -9.21 -12.30
N ALA A 10 -8.46 -8.46 -12.43
CA ALA A 10 -8.47 -7.03 -12.74
C ALA A 10 -9.18 -6.19 -11.66
N LEU A 11 -9.50 -6.78 -10.50
CA LEU A 11 -10.10 -6.03 -9.40
C LEU A 11 -9.00 -5.48 -8.49
N PRO A 12 -8.83 -4.14 -8.39
CA PRO A 12 -7.87 -3.53 -7.48
C PRO A 12 -8.05 -4.03 -6.04
N ASP A 13 -9.29 -4.19 -5.59
CA ASP A 13 -9.62 -4.65 -4.23
C ASP A 13 -9.11 -6.06 -3.94
N ALA A 14 -9.07 -6.95 -4.94
CA ALA A 14 -8.57 -8.31 -4.78
C ALA A 14 -7.05 -8.32 -4.56
N HIS A 15 -6.33 -7.54 -5.35
CA HIS A 15 -4.89 -7.36 -5.19
C HIS A 15 -4.56 -6.64 -3.87
N LEU A 16 -5.34 -5.64 -3.48
CA LEU A 16 -5.20 -4.96 -2.19
C LEU A 16 -5.37 -5.92 -1.00
N ALA A 17 -6.37 -6.79 -1.06
CA ALA A 17 -6.61 -7.80 -0.02
C ALA A 17 -5.45 -8.82 0.08
N LEU A 18 -4.89 -9.24 -1.06
CA LEU A 18 -3.71 -10.11 -1.08
C LEU A 18 -2.47 -9.41 -0.54
N ALA A 19 -2.26 -8.14 -0.90
CA ALA A 19 -1.17 -7.35 -0.35
C ALA A 19 -1.23 -7.31 1.18
N LEU A 20 -2.42 -7.04 1.74
CA LEU A 20 -2.65 -7.04 3.18
C LEU A 20 -2.41 -8.42 3.81
N PHE A 21 -2.84 -9.49 3.14
CA PHE A 21 -2.62 -10.86 3.59
C PHE A 21 -1.14 -11.21 3.66
N TYR A 22 -0.36 -10.89 2.62
CA TYR A 22 1.08 -11.09 2.60
C TYR A 22 1.80 -10.22 3.64
N TYR A 23 1.39 -8.94 3.75
CA TYR A 23 1.99 -7.99 4.67
C TYR A 23 1.77 -8.35 6.16
N TRP A 24 0.53 -8.61 6.55
CA TRP A 24 0.16 -8.85 7.95
C TRP A 24 0.27 -10.33 8.35
N GLY A 25 -0.15 -11.24 7.46
CA GLY A 25 -0.23 -12.66 7.77
C GLY A 25 1.12 -13.36 7.64
N TYR A 26 1.80 -13.16 6.50
CA TYR A 26 3.01 -13.91 6.16
C TYR A 26 4.29 -13.10 6.37
N ARG A 27 4.18 -11.78 6.51
CA ARG A 27 5.30 -10.84 6.45
C ARG A 27 6.16 -11.06 5.19
N ASP A 28 5.52 -11.49 4.12
CA ASP A 28 6.13 -11.60 2.79
C ASP A 28 5.98 -10.25 2.10
N TYR A 29 6.97 -9.39 2.33
CA TYR A 29 6.94 -8.02 1.84
C TYR A 29 7.06 -7.94 0.32
N ASP A 30 7.86 -8.80 -0.31
CA ASP A 30 8.02 -8.82 -1.76
C ASP A 30 6.73 -9.25 -2.47
N ALA A 31 6.03 -10.25 -1.94
CA ALA A 31 4.71 -10.61 -2.45
C ALA A 31 3.70 -9.48 -2.26
N GLY A 32 3.69 -8.85 -1.08
CA GLY A 32 2.82 -7.71 -0.80
C GLY A 32 3.04 -6.54 -1.76
N LEU A 33 4.30 -6.17 -2.03
CA LEU A 33 4.65 -5.09 -2.97
C LEU A 33 4.18 -5.40 -4.38
N ARG A 34 4.35 -6.63 -4.86
CA ARG A 34 3.92 -7.03 -6.21
C ARG A 34 2.41 -6.88 -6.42
N GLU A 35 1.62 -7.24 -5.41
CA GLU A 35 0.18 -7.06 -5.47
C GLU A 35 -0.21 -5.58 -5.40
N LEU A 36 0.49 -4.77 -4.59
CA LEU A 36 0.25 -3.32 -4.54
C LEU A 36 0.59 -2.61 -5.86
N ASP A 37 1.64 -3.04 -6.55
CA ASP A 37 1.97 -2.50 -7.86
C ASP A 37 0.84 -2.74 -8.86
N ARG A 38 0.19 -3.92 -8.83
CA ARG A 38 -1.02 -4.18 -9.62
C ARG A 38 -2.20 -3.30 -9.21
N THR A 39 -2.43 -3.14 -7.91
CA THR A 39 -3.50 -2.26 -7.42
C THR A 39 -3.28 -0.81 -7.88
N ILE A 40 -2.05 -0.30 -7.83
CA ILE A 40 -1.69 1.06 -8.24
C ILE A 40 -1.78 1.22 -9.76
N GLU A 41 -1.37 0.21 -10.54
CA GLU A 41 -1.56 0.20 -12.01
C GLU A 41 -3.04 0.32 -12.39
N LEU A 42 -3.92 -0.40 -11.68
CA LEU A 42 -5.36 -0.42 -11.94
C LEU A 42 -6.09 0.79 -11.33
N GLN A 43 -5.64 1.29 -10.19
CA GLN A 43 -6.23 2.40 -9.45
C GLN A 43 -5.15 3.32 -8.85
N PRO A 44 -4.55 4.21 -9.67
CA PRO A 44 -3.44 5.08 -9.23
C PRO A 44 -3.83 6.07 -8.12
N SER A 45 -5.12 6.37 -7.97
CA SER A 45 -5.66 7.29 -6.97
C SER A 45 -6.03 6.61 -5.64
N SER A 46 -5.70 5.33 -5.45
CA SER A 46 -5.98 4.61 -4.21
C SER A 46 -4.99 5.02 -3.10
N SER A 47 -5.39 5.93 -2.21
CA SER A 47 -4.54 6.37 -1.09
C SER A 47 -4.16 5.20 -0.17
N ASP A 48 -5.07 4.24 0.05
CA ASP A 48 -4.82 3.02 0.83
C ASP A 48 -3.66 2.20 0.26
N SER A 49 -3.60 2.03 -1.06
CA SER A 49 -2.53 1.27 -1.72
C SER A 49 -1.17 1.92 -1.50
N TRP A 50 -1.09 3.24 -1.62
CA TRP A 50 0.13 4.00 -1.35
C TRP A 50 0.53 3.92 0.13
N ASN A 51 -0.42 4.04 1.07
CA ASN A 51 -0.17 3.90 2.51
C ASN A 51 0.37 2.51 2.89
N ILE A 52 -0.20 1.45 2.32
CA ILE A 52 0.23 0.07 2.61
C ILE A 52 1.61 -0.18 2.00
N ARG A 53 1.88 0.31 0.78
CA ARG A 53 3.20 0.18 0.14
C ARG A 53 4.29 0.92 0.91
N ALA A 54 4.00 2.16 1.33
CA ALA A 54 4.85 2.94 2.20
C ALA A 54 5.13 2.24 3.53
N SER A 55 4.11 1.60 4.13
CA SER A 55 4.25 0.83 5.36
C SER A 55 5.17 -0.39 5.18
N ILE A 56 5.13 -1.06 4.02
CA ILE A 56 6.05 -2.15 3.70
C ILE A 56 7.48 -1.63 3.55
N HIS A 57 7.71 -0.59 2.75
CA HIS A 57 9.04 -0.01 2.57
C HIS A 57 9.64 0.50 3.90
N ARG A 58 8.80 1.08 4.77
CA ARG A 58 9.20 1.46 6.12
C ARG A 58 9.71 0.26 6.94
N ARG A 59 9.03 -0.89 6.86
CA ARG A 59 9.48 -2.12 7.54
C ARG A 59 10.75 -2.71 6.94
N CYS A 60 10.99 -2.49 5.65
CA CYS A 60 12.21 -2.91 4.96
C CYS A 60 13.39 -1.93 5.20
N GLY A 61 13.17 -0.83 5.92
CA GLY A 61 14.20 0.19 6.19
C GLY A 61 14.39 1.20 5.06
N GLU A 62 13.52 1.20 4.04
CA GLU A 62 13.51 2.15 2.93
C GLU A 62 12.75 3.43 3.32
N TRP A 63 13.24 4.12 4.34
CA TRP A 63 12.54 5.23 4.98
C TRP A 63 12.21 6.39 4.04
N GLN A 64 13.16 6.81 3.19
CA GLN A 64 12.93 7.92 2.26
C GLN A 64 11.83 7.60 1.23
N ARG A 65 11.82 6.36 0.74
CA ARG A 65 10.80 5.90 -0.21
C ARG A 65 9.43 5.83 0.46
N ALA A 66 9.38 5.27 1.67
CA ALA A 66 8.16 5.23 2.46
C ALA A 66 7.59 6.62 2.71
N LEU A 67 8.42 7.60 3.07
CA LEU A 67 7.99 8.99 3.27
C LEU A 67 7.35 9.57 2.01
N ALA A 68 7.99 9.44 0.84
CA ALA A 68 7.45 9.94 -0.42
C ALA A 68 6.11 9.28 -0.80
N GLU A 69 5.95 8.00 -0.52
CA GLU A 69 4.71 7.27 -0.79
C GLU A 69 3.60 7.62 0.22
N PHE A 70 3.95 7.91 1.48
CA PHE A 70 2.99 8.45 2.45
C PHE A 70 2.54 9.87 2.08
N ASP A 71 3.46 10.72 1.59
CA ASP A 71 3.10 12.04 1.04
C ASP A 71 2.11 11.88 -0.10
N ARG A 72 2.36 10.94 -1.01
CA ARG A 72 1.46 10.67 -2.13
C ARG A 72 0.07 10.22 -1.65
N ALA A 73 0.00 9.37 -0.63
CA ALA A 73 -1.27 8.97 -0.04
C ALA A 73 -2.01 10.16 0.59
N ALA A 74 -1.29 11.03 1.29
CA ALA A 74 -1.84 12.25 1.90
C ALA A 74 -2.36 13.27 0.86
N GLU A 75 -1.68 13.41 -0.28
CA GLU A 75 -2.15 14.23 -1.41
C GLU A 75 -3.48 13.71 -1.97
N LEU A 76 -3.65 12.38 -2.05
CA LEU A 76 -4.86 11.74 -2.56
C LEU A 76 -6.00 11.78 -1.55
N ASN A 77 -5.70 11.62 -0.26
CA ASN A 77 -6.64 11.69 0.83
C ASN A 77 -6.01 12.39 2.04
N PRO A 78 -6.33 13.68 2.28
CA PRO A 78 -5.75 14.47 3.37
C PRO A 78 -5.99 13.88 4.78
N ARG A 79 -6.98 12.99 4.95
CA ARG A 79 -7.22 12.30 6.23
C ARG A 79 -6.08 11.34 6.58
N ASP A 80 -5.37 10.84 5.58
CA ASP A 80 -4.26 9.91 5.78
C ASP A 80 -3.02 10.62 6.33
N ALA A 81 -2.89 11.93 6.13
CA ALA A 81 -1.84 12.76 6.75
C ALA A 81 -1.94 12.77 8.29
N LEU A 82 -3.16 12.60 8.83
CA LEU A 82 -3.44 12.64 10.27
C LEU A 82 -3.23 11.29 10.96
N SER A 83 -2.89 10.24 10.20
CA SER A 83 -2.60 8.91 10.73
C SER A 83 -1.33 8.95 11.60
N PRO A 84 -1.27 8.29 12.76
CA PRO A 84 -0.05 8.23 13.59
C PRO A 84 1.18 7.73 12.82
N THR A 85 0.98 6.89 11.81
CA THR A 85 2.04 6.39 10.92
C THR A 85 2.60 7.48 10.00
N ASN A 86 1.79 8.49 9.67
CA ASN A 86 2.08 9.55 8.69
C ASN A 86 2.24 10.94 9.34
N ASN A 87 1.86 11.12 10.61
CA ASN A 87 1.93 12.39 11.36
C ASN A 87 3.34 12.99 11.40
N ALA A 88 4.38 12.18 11.21
CA ALA A 88 5.75 12.66 11.07
C ALA A 88 5.98 13.52 9.79
N LEU A 89 5.13 13.39 8.77
CA LEU A 89 5.15 14.20 7.55
C LEU A 89 4.31 15.48 7.67
N ALA A 90 3.13 15.42 8.32
CA ALA A 90 2.22 16.55 8.42
C ALA A 90 2.73 17.73 9.28
N ALA A 91 3.74 17.50 10.12
CA ALA A 91 4.32 18.49 11.01
C ALA A 91 5.59 19.17 10.47
N ARG A 92 5.90 19.01 9.16
CA ARG A 92 7.05 19.63 8.50
C ARG A 92 6.68 20.90 7.75
#